data_AF-A0A518A0G5-F1
#
_entry.id   AF-A0A518A0G5-F1
#
_cell.length_a   1.000
_cell.length_b   1.000
_cell.length_c   1.000
_cell.angle_alpha   90.00
_cell.angle_beta   90.00
_cell.angle_gamma   90.00
#
_symmetry.space_group_name_H-M   'P 1'
#
loop_
_entity.id
_entity.type
_entity.pdbx_description
1 polymer ?
#
loop_
_entity_poly.entity_id
_entity_poly.type
_entity_poly.pdbx_seq_one_letter_code
_entity_poly.pdbx_strand_id
1 'polypeptide(L)'
;MCRNRFTQILSASAAALLLSAVMLSGCGKTETTAEGPPAAPESELGTATAIPGAEASSGQPDLSQTETVSFQSGMDVGAIPMPFEVEDVTGPNKGDTLCYRCLYGERPVVGIFVRELDPKAETLIQQIDQEVASHQADKLAAFVVLLTDDPAKVKPELKKIASEKKIQHVPLTVFAGTESPLGYNVKKEAAVNVMLWEGDVKANRAFRTGELDDAGIQEVVEDTRLMVN
;
A
#
# COMPACT_ATOMS: atom_id res chain seq x y z
N MET A 1 28.80 60.26 -0.12
CA MET A 1 29.32 59.59 1.09
C MET A 1 30.01 58.29 0.70
N CYS A 2 31.12 58.01 1.38
CA CYS A 2 32.14 57.00 1.07
C CYS A 2 31.71 55.53 1.23
N ARG A 3 32.34 54.71 0.37
CA ARG A 3 32.85 53.32 0.52
C ARG A 3 32.86 52.73 1.94
N ASN A 4 32.55 51.43 2.05
CA ASN A 4 33.42 50.41 2.66
C ASN A 4 32.93 48.99 2.29
N ARG A 5 33.66 48.22 1.48
CA ARG A 5 34.83 47.34 1.78
C ARG A 5 34.44 46.09 2.59
N PHE A 6 34.42 44.92 1.95
CA PHE A 6 35.58 43.99 1.78
C PHE A 6 36.15 43.51 3.12
N THR A 7 35.81 42.27 3.51
CA THR A 7 36.80 41.34 4.09
C THR A 7 36.37 39.88 3.89
N GLN A 8 37.22 39.14 3.18
CA GLN A 8 37.35 37.68 3.22
C GLN A 8 37.65 37.19 4.65
N ILE A 9 37.42 35.91 4.94
CA ILE A 9 38.41 35.02 5.57
C ILE A 9 38.04 33.56 5.26
N LEU A 10 39.06 32.84 4.76
CA LEU A 10 39.12 31.40 4.56
C LEU A 10 39.18 30.67 5.91
N SER A 11 38.59 29.49 6.00
CA SER A 11 39.15 28.46 6.88
C SER A 11 38.98 27.08 6.25
N ALA A 12 40.12 26.44 6.02
CA ALA A 12 40.30 25.08 5.56
C ALA A 12 40.41 24.14 6.77
N SER A 13 39.86 22.94 6.66
CA SER A 13 40.21 21.75 7.46
C SER A 13 39.72 20.55 6.64
N ALA A 14 40.60 19.79 5.99
CA ALA A 14 41.57 18.81 6.50
C ALA A 14 41.03 17.40 6.23
N ALA A 15 41.78 16.68 5.40
CA ALA A 15 41.53 15.33 4.93
C ALA A 15 41.74 14.27 6.03
N ALA A 16 41.01 13.16 5.94
CA ALA A 16 41.46 11.86 6.43
C ALA A 16 40.79 10.73 5.60
N LEU A 17 41.61 10.11 4.75
CA LEU A 17 41.41 8.78 4.14
C LEU A 17 41.61 7.68 5.19
N LEU A 18 40.98 6.51 4.99
CA LEU A 18 41.44 5.11 5.24
C LEU A 18 40.20 4.18 5.21
N LEU A 19 39.94 3.38 4.17
CA LEU A 19 40.50 2.06 3.77
C LEU A 19 39.86 0.83 4.45
N SER A 20 39.39 -0.10 3.58
CA SER A 20 39.33 -1.57 3.74
C SER A 20 38.16 -2.18 4.54
N ALA A 21 37.56 -3.33 4.23
CA ALA A 21 37.80 -4.36 3.21
C ALA A 21 36.55 -5.27 3.06
N VAL A 22 36.44 -5.86 1.86
CA VAL A 22 35.50 -6.89 1.41
C VAL A 22 35.98 -8.29 1.85
N MET A 23 35.06 -9.17 2.27
CA MET A 23 35.23 -10.64 2.38
C MET A 23 33.89 -11.27 1.96
N LEU A 24 33.71 -11.84 0.75
CA LEU A 24 34.05 -13.19 0.25
C LEU A 24 33.43 -14.41 1.00
N SER A 25 32.71 -15.20 0.19
CA SER A 25 32.65 -16.67 0.14
C SER A 25 31.54 -17.43 0.88
N GLY A 26 30.82 -18.28 0.13
CA GLY A 26 30.07 -19.40 0.71
C GLY A 26 29.04 -20.10 -0.18
N CYS A 27 29.42 -20.65 -1.34
CA CYS A 27 28.65 -21.71 -2.01
C CYS A 27 28.85 -23.05 -1.28
N GLY A 28 27.78 -23.82 -1.05
CA GLY A 28 27.86 -25.18 -0.51
C GLY A 28 26.58 -25.97 -0.78
N LYS A 29 26.63 -26.82 -1.81
CA LYS A 29 25.66 -27.89 -2.14
C LYS A 29 25.76 -29.04 -1.14
N THR A 30 24.64 -29.69 -0.84
CA THR A 30 24.61 -31.15 -0.58
C THR A 30 23.22 -31.72 -0.90
N GLU A 31 23.20 -32.55 -1.94
CA GLU A 31 22.19 -33.58 -2.22
C GLU A 31 22.23 -34.67 -1.13
N THR A 32 21.10 -35.32 -0.83
CA THR A 32 21.06 -36.75 -0.46
C THR A 32 19.64 -37.31 -0.62
N THR A 33 19.55 -38.31 -1.47
CA THR A 33 18.45 -39.25 -1.72
C THR A 33 18.56 -40.45 -0.78
N ALA A 34 17.43 -40.95 -0.27
CA ALA A 34 17.19 -42.36 0.08
C ALA A 34 15.66 -42.54 0.28
N GLU A 35 14.90 -43.21 -0.60
CA GLU A 35 14.75 -44.68 -0.74
C GLU A 35 13.94 -45.32 0.41
N GLY A 36 12.67 -45.68 0.14
CA GLY A 36 11.80 -46.51 1.02
C GLY A 36 11.90 -48.00 0.66
N PRO A 37 10.85 -48.85 0.80
CA PRO A 37 9.78 -49.07 1.81
C PRO A 37 9.85 -50.55 2.35
N PRO A 38 8.86 -51.17 3.08
CA PRO A 38 7.61 -51.71 2.47
C PRO A 38 6.34 -51.90 3.38
N ALA A 39 5.16 -52.00 2.71
CA ALA A 39 3.92 -52.85 2.87
C ALA A 39 3.56 -53.54 4.22
N ALA A 40 2.31 -53.86 4.66
CA ALA A 40 0.88 -53.90 4.24
C ALA A 40 0.03 -54.29 5.52
N PRO A 41 -1.28 -54.68 5.58
CA PRO A 41 -2.35 -54.87 4.56
C PRO A 41 -3.80 -54.34 4.92
N GLU A 42 -4.66 -54.29 3.87
CA GLU A 42 -6.10 -54.71 3.69
C GLU A 42 -7.08 -54.73 4.90
N SER A 43 -8.40 -54.49 4.86
CA SER A 43 -9.53 -54.33 3.91
C SER A 43 -10.68 -53.67 4.75
N GLU A 44 -11.68 -52.94 4.23
CA GLU A 44 -13.01 -53.48 3.87
C GLU A 44 -13.94 -52.32 3.44
N LEU A 45 -14.82 -52.65 2.50
CA LEU A 45 -15.88 -51.89 1.82
C LEU A 45 -16.75 -50.95 2.68
N GLY A 46 -17.05 -49.77 2.13
CA GLY A 46 -18.17 -48.92 2.52
C GLY A 46 -18.63 -48.05 1.35
N THR A 47 -19.80 -48.37 0.83
CA THR A 47 -20.46 -47.91 -0.41
C THR A 47 -20.53 -46.41 -0.69
N ALA A 48 -20.37 -46.11 -1.98
CA ALA A 48 -20.58 -44.83 -2.63
C ALA A 48 -22.03 -44.31 -2.56
N THR A 49 -22.17 -42.99 -2.47
CA THR A 49 -23.28 -42.26 -3.08
C THR A 49 -22.69 -41.04 -3.78
N ALA A 50 -22.96 -40.95 -5.08
CA ALA A 50 -22.52 -39.90 -5.96
C ALA A 50 -23.21 -38.57 -5.64
N ILE A 51 -22.43 -37.49 -5.57
CA ILE A 51 -22.94 -36.13 -5.76
C ILE A 51 -22.52 -35.70 -7.18
N PRO A 52 -23.46 -35.30 -8.05
CA PRO A 52 -23.15 -34.83 -9.39
C PRO A 52 -22.66 -33.38 -9.36
N GLY A 53 -21.65 -33.07 -10.19
CA GLY A 53 -21.35 -31.71 -10.62
C GLY A 53 -20.08 -31.08 -10.05
N ALA A 54 -18.95 -31.78 -10.07
CA ALA A 54 -17.63 -31.14 -10.02
C ALA A 54 -17.17 -30.87 -11.46
N GLU A 55 -17.53 -29.72 -12.02
CA GLU A 55 -16.79 -29.19 -13.15
C GLU A 55 -15.54 -28.50 -12.60
N ALA A 56 -14.39 -29.13 -12.86
CA ALA A 56 -13.10 -28.51 -12.72
C ALA A 56 -12.99 -27.39 -13.75
N SER A 57 -13.15 -26.13 -13.31
CA SER A 57 -12.79 -24.97 -14.11
C SER A 57 -11.45 -24.44 -13.62
N SER A 58 -10.40 -24.77 -14.38
CA SER A 58 -9.11 -24.09 -14.33
C SER A 58 -9.29 -22.67 -14.88
N GLY A 59 -9.77 -21.75 -14.04
CA GLY A 59 -9.85 -20.33 -14.34
C GLY A 59 -8.77 -19.58 -13.59
N GLN A 60 -7.91 -18.86 -14.31
CA GLN A 60 -7.08 -17.80 -13.75
C GLN A 60 -7.98 -16.75 -13.07
N PRO A 61 -7.53 -16.09 -11.99
CA PRO A 61 -8.35 -15.09 -11.30
C PRO A 61 -8.68 -13.94 -12.27
N ASP A 62 -9.97 -13.83 -12.57
CA ASP A 62 -10.60 -12.78 -13.36
C ASP A 62 -11.11 -11.71 -12.39
N LEU A 63 -10.54 -10.50 -12.49
CA LEU A 63 -10.91 -9.32 -11.69
C LEU A 63 -12.39 -8.90 -11.85
N SER A 64 -13.13 -9.50 -12.79
CA SER A 64 -14.56 -9.21 -13.02
C SER A 64 -15.54 -10.09 -12.22
N GLN A 65 -15.07 -11.07 -11.43
CA GLN A 65 -15.93 -12.05 -10.75
C GLN A 65 -15.73 -12.18 -9.23
N THR A 66 -15.36 -11.11 -8.52
CA THR A 66 -15.58 -11.08 -7.06
C THR A 66 -17.07 -10.84 -6.80
N GLU A 67 -17.68 -11.68 -5.96
CA GLU A 67 -19.07 -11.66 -5.54
C GLU A 67 -19.59 -10.22 -5.29
N THR A 68 -20.75 -9.89 -5.88
CA THR A 68 -21.60 -8.71 -5.59
C THR A 68 -20.90 -7.53 -4.91
N VAL A 69 -20.51 -6.51 -5.69
CA VAL A 69 -20.03 -5.21 -5.20
C VAL A 69 -21.09 -4.59 -4.27
N SER A 70 -20.99 -4.84 -2.96
CA SER A 70 -22.05 -4.53 -1.99
C SER A 70 -22.15 -3.02 -1.70
N PHE A 71 -21.10 -2.26 -2.04
CA PHE A 71 -21.06 -0.82 -1.93
C PHE A 71 -20.05 -0.20 -2.91
N GLN A 72 -20.54 0.64 -3.82
CA GLN A 72 -19.69 1.41 -4.74
C GLN A 72 -19.41 2.81 -4.18
N SER A 73 -18.15 3.21 -4.14
CA SER A 73 -17.67 4.55 -3.84
C SER A 73 -16.30 4.73 -4.50
N GLY A 74 -15.86 5.97 -4.72
CA GLY A 74 -14.60 6.24 -5.40
C GLY A 74 -14.78 6.37 -6.92
N MET A 75 -13.66 6.44 -7.64
CA MET A 75 -13.62 6.58 -9.09
C MET A 75 -13.95 5.25 -9.79
N ASP A 76 -14.56 5.34 -10.98
CA ASP A 76 -14.79 4.16 -11.80
C ASP A 76 -13.47 3.59 -12.36
N VAL A 77 -13.42 2.27 -12.59
CA VAL A 77 -12.30 1.64 -13.30
C VAL A 77 -12.16 2.25 -14.70
N GLY A 78 -10.92 2.55 -15.09
CA GLY A 78 -10.58 3.26 -16.32
C GLY A 78 -10.66 4.79 -16.22
N ALA A 79 -11.14 5.35 -15.11
CA ALA A 79 -11.09 6.79 -14.89
C ALA A 79 -9.66 7.26 -14.59
N ILE A 80 -9.34 8.51 -14.96
CA ILE A 80 -8.02 9.10 -14.72
C ILE A 80 -8.06 9.95 -13.43
N PRO A 81 -7.28 9.61 -12.39
CA PRO A 81 -7.25 10.39 -11.16
C PRO A 81 -6.73 11.81 -11.40
N MET A 82 -7.52 12.81 -10.99
CA MET A 82 -7.22 14.23 -11.15
C MET A 82 -6.27 14.74 -10.06
N PRO A 83 -5.52 15.83 -10.31
CA PRO A 83 -4.67 16.42 -9.27
C PRO A 83 -5.52 16.99 -8.13
N PHE A 84 -5.06 16.77 -6.89
CA PHE A 84 -5.57 17.42 -5.69
C PHE A 84 -4.44 17.55 -4.66
N GLU A 85 -4.58 18.49 -3.73
CA GLU A 85 -3.58 18.78 -2.72
C GLU A 85 -3.95 18.17 -1.37
N VAL A 86 -2.95 17.68 -0.66
CA VAL A 86 -3.02 17.19 0.72
C VAL A 86 -1.82 17.71 1.50
N GLU A 87 -1.94 17.81 2.81
CA GLU A 87 -0.79 18.09 3.67
C GLU A 87 -0.16 16.78 4.15
N ASP A 88 1.15 16.62 3.91
CA ASP A 88 1.89 15.45 4.36
C ASP A 88 2.22 15.55 5.86
N VAL A 89 1.89 14.50 6.61
CA VAL A 89 2.09 14.45 8.07
C VAL A 89 3.25 13.54 8.45
N THR A 90 3.45 12.43 7.73
CA THR A 90 4.41 11.37 8.11
C THR A 90 5.35 10.91 7.00
N GLY A 91 5.16 11.36 5.77
CA GLY A 91 5.95 11.03 4.59
C GLY A 91 7.23 11.86 4.42
N PRO A 92 7.82 11.89 3.22
CA PRO A 92 9.07 12.60 2.98
C PRO A 92 8.94 14.14 2.95
N ASN A 93 7.73 14.67 2.78
CA ASN A 93 7.46 16.12 2.66
C ASN A 93 6.66 16.64 3.87
N LYS A 94 6.91 16.10 5.08
CA LYS A 94 6.11 16.43 6.28
C LYS A 94 6.03 17.94 6.50
N GLY A 95 4.81 18.45 6.63
CA GLY A 95 4.50 19.85 6.84
C GLY A 95 4.25 20.65 5.55
N ASP A 96 4.51 20.06 4.39
CA ASP A 96 4.21 20.68 3.10
C ASP A 96 2.84 20.24 2.58
N THR A 97 2.22 21.12 1.79
CA THR A 97 1.03 20.82 0.99
C THR A 97 1.45 20.49 -0.43
N LEU A 98 1.04 19.33 -0.93
CA LEU A 98 1.46 18.84 -2.25
C LEU A 98 0.41 17.92 -2.89
N CYS A 99 0.62 17.63 -4.18
CA CYS A 99 -0.18 16.69 -4.96
C CYS A 99 0.58 15.37 -5.17
N TYR A 100 0.22 14.31 -4.44
CA TYR A 100 0.84 12.99 -4.60
C TYR A 100 0.57 12.37 -5.97
N ARG A 101 -0.62 12.60 -6.55
CA ARG A 101 -0.92 12.20 -7.93
C ARG A 101 0.09 12.78 -8.93
N CYS A 102 0.51 14.03 -8.70
CA CYS A 102 1.47 14.75 -9.53
C CYS A 102 2.90 14.26 -9.28
N LEU A 103 3.25 14.02 -8.01
CA LEU A 103 4.57 13.53 -7.60
C LEU A 103 4.84 12.12 -8.11
N TYR A 104 3.85 11.23 -8.05
CA TYR A 104 4.00 9.84 -8.45
C TYR A 104 3.82 9.59 -9.95
N GLY A 105 3.20 10.50 -10.70
CA GLY A 105 3.12 10.42 -12.16
C GLY A 105 2.42 9.14 -12.63
N GLU A 106 3.08 8.37 -13.49
CA GLU A 106 2.54 7.11 -14.07
C GLU A 106 2.87 5.86 -13.25
N ARG A 107 3.42 6.02 -12.04
CA ARG A 107 3.73 4.87 -11.18
C ARG A 107 2.47 4.08 -10.81
N PRO A 108 2.60 2.77 -10.50
CA PRO A 108 1.59 2.03 -9.78
C PRO A 108 1.39 2.65 -8.39
N VAL A 109 0.17 3.09 -8.09
CA VAL A 109 -0.17 3.80 -6.85
C VAL A 109 -1.41 3.21 -6.18
N VAL A 110 -1.32 3.02 -4.87
CA VAL A 110 -2.46 2.72 -3.99
C VAL A 110 -2.85 3.99 -3.21
N GLY A 111 -3.98 4.60 -3.56
CA GLY A 111 -4.55 5.73 -2.83
C GLY A 111 -5.62 5.25 -1.85
N ILE A 112 -5.39 5.48 -0.56
CA ILE A 112 -6.27 5.03 0.52
C ILE A 112 -6.95 6.27 1.12
N PHE A 113 -8.26 6.37 0.98
CA PHE A 113 -9.07 7.46 1.55
C PHE A 113 -9.79 6.94 2.79
N VAL A 114 -9.60 7.63 3.90
CA VAL A 114 -10.18 7.23 5.18
C VAL A 114 -10.86 8.42 5.85
N ARG A 115 -11.91 8.16 6.61
CA ARG A 115 -12.55 9.15 7.50
C ARG A 115 -12.12 8.98 8.94
N GLU A 116 -11.81 7.74 9.31
CA GLU A 116 -11.37 7.33 10.64
C GLU A 116 -10.31 6.24 10.50
N LEU A 117 -9.42 6.12 11.48
CA LEU A 117 -8.39 5.08 11.54
C LEU A 117 -8.75 4.08 12.64
N ASP A 118 -9.66 3.16 12.31
CA ASP A 118 -9.94 2.02 13.17
C ASP A 118 -8.80 0.96 13.06
N PRO A 119 -8.77 -0.04 13.96
CA PRO A 119 -7.71 -1.05 13.94
C PRO A 119 -7.57 -1.82 12.61
N LYS A 120 -8.67 -2.01 11.85
CA LYS A 120 -8.65 -2.71 10.57
C LYS A 120 -8.06 -1.83 9.47
N ALA A 121 -8.42 -0.54 9.44
CA ALA A 121 -7.80 0.43 8.56
C ALA A 121 -6.29 0.58 8.84
N GLU A 122 -5.88 0.62 10.11
CA GLU A 122 -4.46 0.63 10.49
C GLU A 122 -3.72 -0.62 10.00
N THR A 123 -4.33 -1.81 10.15
CA THR A 123 -3.77 -3.07 9.65
C THR A 123 -3.64 -3.08 8.13
N LEU A 124 -4.66 -2.59 7.41
CA LEU A 124 -4.60 -2.43 5.95
C LEU A 124 -3.42 -1.56 5.54
N ILE A 125 -3.29 -0.37 6.13
CA ILE A 125 -2.22 0.57 5.81
C ILE A 125 -0.85 -0.05 6.11
N GLN A 126 -0.71 -0.76 7.22
CA GLN A 126 0.52 -1.46 7.56
C GLN A 126 0.89 -2.54 6.55
N GLN A 127 -0.07 -3.32 6.05
CA GLN A 127 0.20 -4.33 5.02
C GLN A 127 0.58 -3.70 3.69
N ILE A 128 -0.11 -2.63 3.27
CA ILE A 128 0.28 -1.88 2.06
C ILE A 128 1.67 -1.26 2.20
N ASP A 129 2.06 -0.79 3.39
CA ASP A 129 3.43 -0.33 3.65
C ASP A 129 4.48 -1.42 3.41
N GLN A 130 4.20 -2.65 3.79
CA GLN A 130 5.07 -3.81 3.54
C GLN A 130 5.12 -4.18 2.05
N GLU A 131 4.00 -4.06 1.32
CA GLU A 131 3.98 -4.26 -0.13
C GLU A 131 4.82 -3.20 -0.84
N VAL A 132 4.68 -1.92 -0.46
CA VAL A 132 5.52 -0.83 -1.01
C VAL A 132 6.99 -1.08 -0.71
N ALA A 133 7.34 -1.51 0.51
CA ALA A 133 8.71 -1.81 0.88
C ALA A 133 9.31 -2.94 0.03
N SER A 134 8.51 -3.98 -0.27
CA SER A 134 8.93 -5.16 -1.05
C SER A 134 9.03 -4.87 -2.56
N HIS A 135 8.23 -3.94 -3.07
CA HIS A 135 8.13 -3.63 -4.52
C HIS A 135 8.68 -2.23 -4.87
N GLN A 136 9.72 -1.79 -4.16
CA GLN A 136 10.40 -0.52 -4.47
C GLN A 136 11.03 -0.52 -5.87
N ALA A 137 11.49 -1.69 -6.36
CA ALA A 137 12.07 -1.84 -7.68
C ALA A 137 11.04 -1.56 -8.80
N ASP A 138 9.79 -1.97 -8.59
CA ASP A 138 8.64 -1.75 -9.47
C ASP A 138 8.05 -0.35 -9.30
N LYS A 139 8.67 0.46 -8.43
CA LYS A 139 8.25 1.82 -8.11
C LYS A 139 6.81 1.88 -7.57
N LEU A 140 6.33 0.82 -6.91
CA LEU A 140 5.07 0.89 -6.16
C LEU A 140 5.10 2.07 -5.21
N ALA A 141 4.00 2.80 -5.15
CA ALA A 141 3.79 3.87 -4.20
C ALA A 141 2.41 3.75 -3.57
N ALA A 142 2.26 4.30 -2.37
CA ALA A 142 0.96 4.43 -1.75
C ALA A 142 0.94 5.69 -0.90
N PHE A 143 -0.26 6.19 -0.63
CA PHE A 143 -0.47 7.29 0.32
C PHE A 143 -1.87 7.19 0.91
N VAL A 144 -2.02 7.68 2.15
CA VAL A 144 -3.29 7.73 2.86
C VAL A 144 -3.77 9.16 2.93
N VAL A 145 -5.05 9.38 2.66
CA VAL A 145 -5.73 10.66 2.76
C VAL A 145 -6.80 10.56 3.84
N LEU A 146 -6.55 11.20 4.98
CA LEU A 146 -7.57 11.35 6.03
C LEU A 146 -8.43 12.59 5.72
N LEU A 147 -9.71 12.35 5.42
CA LEU A 147 -10.72 13.38 5.16
C LEU A 147 -11.27 13.90 6.50
N THR A 148 -10.94 15.15 6.86
CA THR A 148 -11.35 15.72 8.15
C THR A 148 -11.55 17.23 8.09
N ASP A 149 -12.51 17.74 8.86
CA ASP A 149 -12.71 19.18 9.05
C ASP A 149 -11.72 19.78 10.07
N ASP A 150 -10.97 18.95 10.82
CA ASP A 150 -9.99 19.41 11.80
C ASP A 150 -8.63 18.69 11.65
N PRO A 151 -7.85 19.03 10.61
CA PRO A 151 -6.52 18.46 10.40
C PRO A 151 -5.57 18.64 11.59
N ALA A 152 -5.70 19.75 12.33
CA ALA A 152 -4.80 20.05 13.45
C ALA A 152 -4.96 19.04 14.60
N LYS A 153 -6.18 18.57 14.86
CA LYS A 153 -6.44 17.58 15.92
C LYS A 153 -5.94 16.18 15.58
N VAL A 154 -6.03 15.76 14.32
CA VAL A 154 -5.70 14.38 13.91
C VAL A 154 -4.23 14.16 13.59
N LYS A 155 -3.47 15.21 13.23
CA LYS A 155 -2.03 15.09 12.90
C LYS A 155 -1.19 14.41 14.00
N PRO A 156 -1.33 14.73 15.29
CA PRO A 156 -0.58 14.03 16.34
C PRO A 156 -0.91 12.54 16.41
N GLU A 157 -2.17 12.18 16.21
CA GLU A 157 -2.63 10.79 16.18
C GLU A 157 -2.06 10.04 14.97
N LEU A 158 -2.07 10.64 13.78
CA LEU A 158 -1.41 10.06 12.59
C LEU A 158 0.07 9.75 12.84
N LYS A 159 0.80 10.69 13.46
CA LYS A 159 2.23 10.49 13.80
C LYS A 159 2.42 9.34 14.78
N LYS A 160 1.52 9.23 15.76
CA LYS A 160 1.53 8.14 16.75
C LYS A 160 1.28 6.80 16.07
N ILE A 161 0.21 6.68 15.27
CA ILE A 161 -0.15 5.46 14.53
C ILE A 161 1.00 5.03 13.61
N ALA A 162 1.56 5.96 12.82
CA ALA A 162 2.70 5.65 11.96
C ALA A 162 3.89 5.09 12.74
N SER A 163 4.17 5.63 13.93
CA SER A 163 5.27 5.16 14.78
C SER A 163 4.97 3.79 15.40
N GLU A 164 3.76 3.60 15.94
CA GLU A 164 3.34 2.35 16.61
C GLU A 164 3.23 1.18 15.62
N LYS A 165 2.70 1.43 14.42
CA LYS A 165 2.57 0.44 13.34
C LYS A 165 3.81 0.35 12.45
N LYS A 166 4.82 1.19 12.68
CA LYS A 166 6.07 1.26 11.92
C LYS A 166 5.87 1.51 10.42
N ILE A 167 4.87 2.32 10.08
CA ILE A 167 4.57 2.74 8.70
C ILE A 167 5.67 3.72 8.27
N GLN A 168 6.45 3.34 7.26
CA GLN A 168 7.67 4.07 6.84
C GLN A 168 7.65 4.53 5.40
N HIS A 169 6.93 3.82 4.53
CA HIS A 169 6.91 4.00 3.09
C HIS A 169 5.61 4.63 2.59
N VAL A 170 4.52 4.52 3.37
CA VAL A 170 3.23 5.14 3.06
C VAL A 170 3.06 6.46 3.83
N PRO A 171 3.05 7.62 3.15
CA PRO A 171 2.71 8.89 3.78
C PRO A 171 1.27 8.88 4.29
N LEU A 172 1.09 9.27 5.55
CA LEU A 172 -0.21 9.63 6.09
C LEU A 172 -0.39 11.13 5.89
N THR A 173 -1.48 11.49 5.23
CA THR A 173 -1.77 12.87 4.82
C THR A 173 -3.14 13.27 5.32
N VAL A 174 -3.38 14.57 5.37
CA VAL A 174 -4.69 15.14 5.71
C VAL A 174 -5.21 15.98 4.55
N PHE A 175 -6.49 15.85 4.30
CA PHE A 175 -7.24 16.70 3.38
C PHE A 175 -8.18 17.58 4.20
N ALA A 176 -8.17 18.88 3.94
CA ALA A 176 -9.03 19.83 4.64
C ALA A 176 -10.46 19.72 4.10
N GLY A 177 -11.32 19.09 4.90
CA GLY A 177 -12.73 18.88 4.60
C GLY A 177 -13.14 17.42 4.68
N THR A 178 -14.41 17.19 4.98
CA THR A 178 -15.03 15.86 4.94
C THR A 178 -15.56 15.45 3.56
N GLU A 179 -15.59 16.37 2.60
CA GLU A 179 -15.98 16.05 1.23
C GLU A 179 -14.85 15.34 0.46
N SER A 180 -15.23 14.50 -0.50
CA SER A 180 -14.25 13.88 -1.39
C SER A 180 -13.50 14.93 -2.21
N PRO A 181 -12.21 14.73 -2.50
CA PRO A 181 -11.51 15.54 -3.49
C PRO A 181 -12.27 15.52 -4.83
N LEU A 182 -12.22 16.64 -5.53
CA LEU A 182 -13.00 16.82 -6.75
C LEU A 182 -12.70 15.71 -7.77
N GLY A 183 -13.75 15.02 -8.23
CA GLY A 183 -13.66 13.93 -9.20
C GLY A 183 -13.31 12.55 -8.63
N TYR A 184 -12.99 12.45 -7.33
CA TYR A 184 -12.69 11.16 -6.70
C TYR A 184 -13.94 10.40 -6.22
N ASN A 185 -15.09 11.07 -6.10
CA ASN A 185 -16.40 10.45 -5.83
C ASN A 185 -16.44 9.53 -4.58
N VAL A 186 -15.61 9.81 -3.57
CA VAL A 186 -15.61 9.09 -2.29
C VAL A 186 -16.86 9.47 -1.50
N LYS A 187 -17.79 8.54 -1.34
CA LYS A 187 -19.06 8.76 -0.65
C LYS A 187 -18.85 9.05 0.84
N LYS A 188 -19.86 9.67 1.48
CA LYS A 188 -19.80 9.97 2.92
C LYS A 188 -19.86 8.72 3.79
N GLU A 189 -20.53 7.70 3.28
CA GLU A 189 -20.69 6.40 3.94
C GLU A 189 -19.43 5.53 3.81
N ALA A 190 -18.49 5.86 2.92
CA ALA A 190 -17.23 5.14 2.78
C ALA A 190 -16.30 5.54 3.94
N ALA A 191 -16.13 4.62 4.90
CA ALA A 191 -15.17 4.78 5.98
C ALA A 191 -13.74 4.56 5.45
N VAL A 192 -13.58 3.57 4.57
CA VAL A 192 -12.34 3.27 3.86
C VAL A 192 -12.67 3.12 2.37
N ASN A 193 -11.94 3.81 1.52
CA ASN A 193 -11.99 3.64 0.08
C ASN A 193 -10.57 3.51 -0.46
N VAL A 194 -10.26 2.39 -1.12
CA VAL A 194 -8.97 2.14 -1.72
C VAL A 194 -9.12 2.18 -3.23
N MET A 195 -8.32 3.00 -3.89
CA MET A 195 -8.23 3.08 -5.33
C MET A 195 -6.80 2.74 -5.75
N LEU A 196 -6.70 1.86 -6.72
CA LEU A 196 -5.45 1.36 -7.28
C LEU A 196 -5.36 1.85 -8.71
N TRP A 197 -4.28 2.55 -9.08
CA TRP A 197 -4.14 3.11 -10.42
C TRP A 197 -2.71 3.05 -10.94
N GLU A 198 -2.60 2.93 -12.26
CA GLU A 198 -1.38 3.12 -13.03
C GLU A 198 -1.78 3.87 -14.31
N GLY A 199 -1.57 5.19 -14.31
CA GLY A 199 -2.19 6.10 -15.29
C GLY A 199 -3.70 6.31 -15.04
N ASP A 200 -4.48 5.24 -15.19
CA ASP A 200 -5.92 5.13 -14.93
C ASP A 200 -6.23 4.10 -13.83
N VAL A 201 -7.43 4.18 -13.24
CA VAL A 201 -7.88 3.31 -12.16
C VAL A 201 -8.02 1.87 -12.64
N LYS A 202 -7.31 0.95 -11.99
CA LYS A 202 -7.33 -0.49 -12.29
C LYS A 202 -8.27 -1.26 -11.37
N ALA A 203 -8.31 -0.86 -10.10
CA ALA A 203 -9.21 -1.45 -9.11
C ALA A 203 -9.71 -0.39 -8.12
N ASN A 204 -10.87 -0.65 -7.54
CA ASN A 204 -11.49 0.18 -6.52
C ASN A 204 -12.25 -0.71 -5.54
N ARG A 205 -11.98 -0.53 -4.24
CA ARG A 205 -12.62 -1.21 -3.12
C ARG A 205 -13.13 -0.18 -2.14
N ALA A 206 -14.39 -0.26 -1.76
CA ALA A 206 -14.99 0.65 -0.79
C ALA A 206 -15.69 -0.12 0.33
N PHE A 207 -15.52 0.35 1.55
CA PHE A 207 -16.02 -0.26 2.76
C PHE A 207 -16.71 0.81 3.61
N ARG A 208 -17.94 0.53 4.04
CA ARG A 208 -18.57 1.34 5.09
C ARG A 208 -17.92 1.07 6.44
N THR A 209 -18.29 1.87 7.44
CA THR A 209 -17.86 1.66 8.83
C THR A 209 -18.17 0.23 9.27
N GLY A 210 -17.13 -0.50 9.70
CA GLY A 210 -17.24 -1.89 10.16
C GLY A 210 -17.35 -2.96 9.06
N GLU A 211 -17.34 -2.59 7.77
CA GLU A 211 -17.34 -3.55 6.66
C GLU A 211 -15.93 -4.02 6.26
N LEU A 212 -14.88 -3.27 6.62
CA LEU A 212 -13.50 -3.70 6.36
C LEU A 212 -13.12 -4.84 7.32
N ASP A 213 -13.07 -6.06 6.80
CA ASP A 213 -12.65 -7.26 7.52
C ASP A 213 -11.34 -7.84 6.97
N ASP A 214 -10.92 -8.99 7.48
CA ASP A 214 -9.65 -9.61 7.07
C ASP A 214 -9.65 -10.06 5.60
N ALA A 215 -10.81 -10.46 5.07
CA ALA A 215 -10.94 -10.85 3.67
C ALA A 215 -10.83 -9.62 2.76
N GLY A 216 -11.49 -8.52 3.11
CA GLY A 216 -11.38 -7.26 2.36
C GLY A 216 -9.96 -6.68 2.39
N ILE A 217 -9.24 -6.82 3.50
CA ILE A 217 -7.82 -6.44 3.57
C ILE A 217 -6.98 -7.30 2.62
N GLN A 218 -7.18 -8.61 2.65
CA GLN A 218 -6.45 -9.54 1.80
C GLN A 218 -6.71 -9.24 0.31
N GLU A 219 -7.95 -8.98 -0.08
CA GLU A 219 -8.30 -8.64 -1.46
C GLU A 219 -7.56 -7.38 -1.93
N VAL A 220 -7.52 -6.32 -1.12
CA VAL A 220 -6.79 -5.09 -1.48
C VAL A 220 -5.28 -5.34 -1.63
N VAL A 221 -4.70 -6.18 -0.76
CA VAL A 221 -3.27 -6.55 -0.84
C VAL A 221 -2.99 -7.37 -2.10
N GLU A 222 -3.89 -8.29 -2.46
CA GLU A 222 -3.76 -9.08 -3.70
C GLU A 222 -3.90 -8.20 -4.94
N ASP A 223 -4.89 -7.29 -4.99
CA ASP A 223 -5.02 -6.30 -6.06
C ASP A 223 -3.74 -5.45 -6.19
N THR A 224 -3.12 -5.10 -5.07
CA THR A 224 -1.86 -4.34 -5.04
C THR A 224 -0.70 -5.13 -5.66
N ARG A 225 -0.59 -6.42 -5.34
CA ARG A 225 0.46 -7.29 -5.90
C ARG A 225 0.26 -7.52 -7.40
N LEU A 226 -0.98 -7.61 -7.86
CA LEU A 226 -1.29 -7.77 -9.29
C LEU A 226 -0.85 -6.57 -10.15
N MET A 227 -0.71 -5.38 -9.57
CA MET A 227 -0.22 -4.20 -10.30
C MET A 227 1.28 -4.22 -10.58
N VAL A 228 2.06 -5.01 -9.82
CA VAL A 228 3.53 -4.95 -9.83
C VAL A 228 4.20 -6.29 -10.08
N ASN A 229 3.40 -7.32 -10.40
CA ASN A 229 3.86 -8.65 -10.79
C ASN A 229 3.97 -8.84 -12.30
#